data_AF-A0A1F5YES5-F1
#
_entry.id   AF-A0A1F5YES5-F1
#
_cell.length_a   1.000
_cell.length_b   1.000
_cell.length_c   1.000
_cell.angle_alpha   90.00
_cell.angle_beta   90.00
_cell.angle_gamma   90.00
#
_symmetry.space_group_name_H-M   'P 1'
#
loop_
_entity.id
_entity.type
_entity.pdbx_description
1 polymer ?
#
loop_
_entity_poly.entity_id
_entity_poly.type
_entity_poly.pdbx_seq_one_letter_code
_entity_poly.pdbx_strand_id
1 'polypeptide(L)'
;MYKEWAGVECIRTIGDVDVPTFKCLEGIYRQILTVIISLGLLALFVMLVVGGFRYLTAGGDPKAATSAKQTMTYAVMGIALMAVAVLIFRLIEFYTGVPLTIFTIPGP
;
A
#
# COMPACT_ATOMS: atom_id res chain seq x y z
N MET A 1 -15.11 16.08 7.53
CA MET A 1 -14.35 15.09 6.75
C MET A 1 -13.41 15.81 5.75
N TYR A 2 -12.50 16.68 6.25
CA TYR A 2 -11.51 17.43 5.46
C TYR A 2 -10.18 17.66 6.23
N LYS A 3 -10.00 17.03 7.40
CA LYS A 3 -8.95 17.39 8.36
C LYS A 3 -7.56 16.80 8.06
N GLU A 4 -7.39 16.02 6.99
CA GLU A 4 -6.08 15.42 6.65
C GLU A 4 -5.16 16.37 5.86
N TRP A 5 -5.69 17.42 5.24
CA TRP A 5 -4.89 18.40 4.48
C TRP A 5 -4.28 19.51 5.35
N ALA A 6 -4.67 19.61 6.62
CA ALA A 6 -4.20 20.65 7.54
C ALA A 6 -2.79 20.37 8.13
N GLY A 7 -2.21 19.20 7.87
CA GLY A 7 -0.90 18.80 8.38
C GLY A 7 0.25 18.90 7.37
N VAL A 8 -0.03 19.25 6.12
CA VAL A 8 0.98 19.49 5.09
C VAL A 8 0.98 20.98 4.78
N GLU A 9 1.92 21.72 5.36
CA GLU A 9 2.25 23.10 4.96
C GLU A 9 2.78 23.07 3.52
N CYS A 10 1.85 22.99 2.58
CA CYS A 10 2.11 22.75 1.18
C CYS A 10 2.14 24.07 0.38
N ILE A 11 1.51 25.10 0.95
CA ILE A 11 1.58 26.49 0.50
C ILE A 11 2.48 27.24 1.46
N ARG A 12 3.54 27.86 0.93
CA ARG A 12 4.36 28.82 1.67
C ARG A 12 4.03 30.20 1.16
N THR A 13 3.69 31.10 2.07
CA THR A 13 3.49 32.50 1.76
C THR A 13 4.84 33.21 1.90
N ILE A 14 5.41 33.67 0.79
CA ILE A 14 6.64 34.49 0.78
C ILE A 14 6.22 35.91 0.39
N GLY A 15 6.03 36.78 1.38
CA GLY A 15 5.39 38.09 1.16
C GLY A 15 3.86 38.00 1.10
N ASP A 16 3.25 38.49 0.02
CA ASP A 16 1.79 38.43 -0.26
C ASP A 16 1.41 37.39 -1.36
N VAL A 17 2.36 36.54 -1.76
CA VAL A 17 2.14 35.50 -2.77
C VAL A 17 2.27 34.11 -2.18
N ASP A 18 1.24 33.31 -2.43
CA ASP A 18 1.17 31.90 -2.08
C ASP A 18 1.84 31.06 -3.17
N VAL A 19 2.97 30.42 -2.85
CA VAL A 19 3.66 29.51 -3.78
C VAL A 19 3.47 28.05 -3.36
N PRO A 20 3.00 27.17 -4.28
CA PRO A 20 2.93 25.73 -4.02
C PRO A 20 4.34 25.13 -3.99
N THR A 21 4.70 24.49 -2.88
CA THR A 21 6.01 23.84 -2.68
C THR A 21 5.94 22.34 -3.02
N PHE A 22 7.08 21.70 -3.30
CA PHE A 22 7.17 20.24 -3.49
C PHE A 22 6.60 19.40 -2.32
N LYS A 23 6.42 19.97 -1.11
CA LYS A 23 5.66 19.38 0.00
C LYS A 23 4.20 19.06 -0.35
N CYS A 24 3.58 19.72 -1.34
CA CYS A 24 2.25 19.34 -1.86
C CYS A 24 2.24 17.89 -2.37
N LEU A 25 3.34 17.47 -3.02
CA LEU A 25 3.44 16.13 -3.59
C LEU A 25 3.49 15.06 -2.49
N GLU A 26 4.10 15.36 -1.34
CA GLU A 26 4.14 14.49 -0.18
C GLU A 26 2.74 14.16 0.35
N GLY A 27 1.87 15.17 0.51
CA GLY A 27 0.50 14.97 0.98
C GLY A 27 -0.34 14.10 0.04
N ILE A 28 -0.25 14.38 -1.28
CA ILE A 28 -0.96 13.60 -2.30
C ILE A 28 -0.43 12.16 -2.35
N TYR A 29 0.89 11.99 -2.31
CA TYR A 29 1.53 10.68 -2.37
C TYR A 29 1.15 9.80 -1.17
N ARG A 30 1.17 10.36 0.05
CA ARG A 30 0.78 9.64 1.27
C ARG A 30 -0.67 9.15 1.22
N GLN A 31 -1.59 10.00 0.73
CA GLN A 31 -3.00 9.63 0.63
C GLN A 31 -3.22 8.54 -0.41
N ILE A 32 -2.62 8.69 -1.59
CA ILE A 32 -2.74 7.70 -2.67
C ILE A 32 -2.21 6.34 -2.22
N LEU A 33 -1.03 6.30 -1.59
CA LEU A 33 -0.47 5.05 -1.07
C LEU A 33 -1.38 4.39 -0.03
N THR A 34 -1.91 5.17 0.92
CA THR A 34 -2.79 4.65 1.97
C THR A 34 -4.06 4.04 1.38
N VAL A 35 -4.65 4.70 0.37
CA VAL A 35 -5.84 4.21 -0.33
C VAL A 35 -5.55 2.94 -1.14
N ILE A 36 -4.43 2.91 -1.87
CA ILE A 36 -4.06 1.73 -2.68
C ILE A 36 -3.75 0.52 -1.80
N ILE A 37 -3.01 0.69 -0.71
CA ILE A 37 -2.64 -0.43 0.18
C ILE A 37 -3.89 -0.97 0.89
N SER A 38 -4.78 -0.11 1.39
CA SER A 38 -6.01 -0.54 2.05
C SER A 38 -6.97 -1.25 1.09
N LEU A 39 -7.17 -0.74 -0.12
CA LEU A 39 -7.98 -1.41 -1.14
C LEU A 39 -7.33 -2.70 -1.63
N GLY A 40 -6.00 -2.72 -1.78
CA GLY A 40 -5.25 -3.91 -2.19
C GLY A 40 -5.38 -5.06 -1.18
N LEU A 41 -5.26 -4.77 0.12
CA LEU A 41 -5.47 -5.77 1.18
C LEU A 41 -6.91 -6.29 1.22
N LEU A 42 -7.90 -5.41 1.03
CA LEU A 42 -9.31 -5.82 0.94
C LEU A 42 -9.54 -6.77 -0.25
N ALA A 43 -9.00 -6.44 -1.41
CA ALA A 43 -9.14 -7.27 -2.61
C ALA A 43 -8.46 -8.63 -2.45
N LEU A 44 -7.26 -8.67 -1.87
CA LEU A 44 -6.55 -9.92 -1.56
C LEU A 44 -7.34 -10.79 -0.57
N PHE A 45 -7.96 -10.17 0.45
CA PHE A 45 -8.80 -10.89 1.39
C PHE A 45 -10.02 -11.53 0.71
N VAL A 46 -10.70 -10.79 -0.17
CA VAL A 46 -11.84 -11.32 -0.94
C VAL A 46 -11.40 -12.45 -1.86
N MET A 47 -10.27 -12.32 -2.57
CA MET A 47 -9.74 -13.40 -3.42
C MET A 47 -9.38 -14.65 -2.62
N LEU A 48 -8.84 -14.52 -1.40
CA LEU A 48 -8.59 -15.67 -0.52
C LEU A 48 -9.88 -16.38 -0.12
N VAL A 49 -10.92 -15.62 0.26
CA VAL A 49 -12.21 -16.19 0.65
C VAL A 49 -12.86 -16.90 -0.54
N VAL A 50 -12.94 -16.25 -1.71
CA VAL A 50 -13.55 -16.83 -2.91
C VAL A 50 -12.74 -18.02 -3.44
N GLY A 51 -11.40 -17.94 -3.42
CA GLY A 51 -10.52 -19.05 -3.77
C GLY A 51 -10.64 -20.23 -2.80
N GLY A 52 -10.79 -19.93 -1.50
CA GLY A 52 -11.11 -20.88 -0.43
C GLY A 52 -12.39 -21.65 -0.68
N PHE A 53 -13.49 -20.92 -0.89
CA PHE A 53 -14.78 -21.51 -1.17
C PHE A 53 -14.77 -22.35 -2.45
N ARG A 54 -14.16 -21.86 -3.53
CA ARG A 54 -14.01 -22.63 -4.78
C ARG A 54 -13.16 -23.89 -4.62
N TYR A 55 -12.14 -23.87 -3.77
CA TYR A 55 -11.33 -25.06 -3.49
C TYR A 55 -12.15 -26.13 -2.75
N LEU A 56 -12.96 -25.73 -1.78
CA LEU A 56 -13.81 -26.64 -1.00
C LEU A 56 -14.98 -27.20 -1.80
N THR A 57 -15.59 -26.41 -2.70
CA THR A 57 -16.72 -26.85 -3.53
C THR A 57 -16.32 -27.58 -4.81
N ALA A 58 -15.01 -27.71 -5.10
CA ALA A 58 -14.51 -28.38 -6.31
C ALA A 58 -14.85 -29.88 -6.38
N GLY A 59 -15.25 -30.52 -5.28
CA GLY A 59 -16.01 -31.78 -5.28
C GLY A 59 -15.41 -32.99 -6.01
N GLY A 60 -14.13 -32.94 -6.41
CA GLY A 60 -13.46 -33.99 -7.18
C GLY A 60 -13.09 -33.64 -8.63
N ASP A 61 -13.44 -32.46 -9.14
CA ASP A 61 -13.00 -32.02 -10.48
C ASP A 61 -11.54 -31.49 -10.42
N PRO A 62 -10.57 -32.18 -11.05
CA PRO A 62 -9.15 -31.82 -10.96
C PRO A 62 -8.85 -30.45 -11.59
N LYS A 63 -9.67 -29.99 -12.54
CA LYS A 63 -9.47 -28.70 -13.21
C LYS A 63 -9.87 -27.53 -12.30
N ALA A 64 -10.98 -27.69 -11.58
CA ALA A 64 -11.43 -26.74 -10.56
C ALA A 64 -10.46 -26.69 -9.36
N ALA A 65 -9.98 -27.85 -8.90
CA ALA A 65 -9.01 -27.92 -7.81
C ALA A 65 -7.66 -27.27 -8.17
N THR A 66 -7.18 -27.47 -9.40
CA THR A 66 -5.90 -26.88 -9.86
C THR A 66 -5.99 -25.37 -9.99
N SER A 67 -7.07 -24.85 -10.57
CA SER A 67 -7.29 -23.39 -10.70
C SER A 67 -7.49 -22.70 -9.34
N ALA A 68 -8.18 -23.36 -8.40
CA ALA A 68 -8.33 -22.86 -7.04
C ALA A 68 -6.99 -22.84 -6.28
N LYS A 69 -6.16 -23.89 -6.41
CA LYS A 69 -4.79 -23.89 -5.85
C LYS A 69 -3.95 -22.75 -6.43
N GLN A 70 -3.99 -22.55 -7.74
CA GLN A 70 -3.23 -21.48 -8.39
C GLN A 70 -3.68 -20.09 -7.89
N THR A 71 -4.98 -19.89 -7.72
CA THR A 71 -5.55 -18.66 -7.16
C THR A 71 -5.10 -18.44 -5.70
N MET A 72 -5.11 -19.49 -4.88
CA MET A 72 -4.58 -19.42 -3.51
C MET A 72 -3.08 -19.10 -3.50
N THR A 73 -2.27 -19.75 -4.34
CA THR A 73 -0.83 -19.50 -4.41
C THR A 73 -0.56 -18.04 -4.81
N TYR A 74 -1.29 -17.48 -5.77
CA TYR A 74 -1.14 -16.06 -6.13
C TYR A 74 -1.56 -15.12 -5.00
N ALA A 75 -2.63 -15.42 -4.28
CA ALA A 75 -3.06 -14.61 -3.15
C ALA A 75 -2.03 -14.62 -2.01
N VAL A 76 -1.49 -15.80 -1.67
CA VAL A 76 -0.42 -15.95 -0.68
C VAL A 76 0.86 -15.25 -1.14
N MET A 77 1.22 -15.39 -2.42
CA MET A 77 2.41 -14.76 -2.99
C MET A 77 2.30 -13.23 -2.99
N GLY A 78 1.10 -12.67 -3.22
CA GLY A 78 0.85 -11.24 -3.11
C GLY A 78 1.06 -10.71 -1.69
N ILE A 79 0.56 -11.42 -0.67
CA ILE A 79 0.79 -11.06 0.74
C ILE A 79 2.27 -11.19 1.10
N ALA A 80 2.92 -12.28 0.68
CA ALA A 80 4.33 -12.51 0.92
C ALA A 80 5.20 -11.40 0.29
N LEU A 81 4.88 -10.96 -0.93
CA LEU A 81 5.59 -9.88 -1.61
C LEU A 81 5.46 -8.55 -0.86
N MET A 82 4.27 -8.23 -0.32
CA MET A 82 4.11 -7.05 0.52
C MET A 82 4.91 -7.14 1.83
N ALA A 83 4.94 -8.31 2.47
CA ALA A 83 5.74 -8.52 3.67
C ALA A 83 7.24 -8.37 3.39
N VAL A 84 7.73 -8.92 2.28
CA VAL A 84 9.14 -8.78 1.85
C VAL A 84 9.48 -7.32 1.55
N ALA A 85 8.58 -6.57 0.90
CA ALA A 85 8.79 -5.15 0.64
C ALA A 85 9.00 -4.36 1.94
N VAL A 86 8.12 -4.56 2.94
CA VAL A 86 8.26 -3.92 4.26
C VAL A 86 9.57 -4.32 4.94
N LEU A 87 9.95 -5.60 4.86
CA LEU A 87 11.20 -6.09 5.44
C LEU A 87 12.42 -5.40 4.81
N ILE A 88 12.44 -5.24 3.49
CA ILE A 88 13.50 -4.51 2.79
C ILE A 88 13.56 -3.05 3.25
N PHE A 89 12.42 -2.36 3.34
CA PHE A 89 12.40 -0.97 3.84
C PHE A 89 12.92 -0.88 5.27
N ARG A 90 12.49 -1.78 6.18
CA ARG A 90 13.00 -1.83 7.55
C ARG A 90 14.50 -2.08 7.63
N LEU A 91 15.03 -2.93 6.76
CA LEU A 91 16.46 -3.20 6.71
C LEU A 91 17.22 -1.94 6.28
N ILE A 92 16.73 -1.23 5.27
CA ILE A 92 17.35 0.03 4.84
C ILE A 92 17.24 1.08 5.95
N GLU A 93 16.07 1.24 6.60
CA GLU A 93 15.88 2.14 7.75
C GLU A 93 16.88 1.86 8.88
N PHE A 94 17.20 0.59 9.13
CA PHE A 94 18.20 0.20 10.14
C PHE A 94 19.62 0.65 9.77
N TYR A 95 19.99 0.57 8.49
CA TYR A 95 21.31 0.98 8.03
C TYR A 95 21.46 2.49 7.83
N THR A 96 20.43 3.17 7.32
CA THR A 96 20.49 4.63 7.06
C THR A 96 19.99 5.47 8.23
N GLY A 97 19.24 4.89 9.18
CA GLY A 97 18.62 5.63 10.29
C GLY A 97 17.50 6.59 9.86
N VAL A 98 17.13 6.61 8.58
CA VAL A 98 16.08 7.49 8.03
C VAL A 98 14.83 6.66 7.76
N PRO A 99 13.65 7.05 8.28
CA PRO A 99 12.40 6.36 8.00
C PRO A 99 11.99 6.57 6.54
N LEU A 100 12.07 5.52 5.72
CA LEU A 100 11.74 5.54 4.29
C LEU A 100 10.26 5.25 4.02
N THR A 101 9.55 4.79 5.05
CA THR A 101 8.11 4.55 5.01
C THR A 101 7.28 5.84 5.05
N ILE A 102 7.92 6.96 5.36
CA ILE A 102 7.34 8.30 5.25
C ILE A 102 8.13 9.09 4.23
N PHE A 103 7.47 9.45 3.12
CA PHE A 103 8.04 10.38 2.16
C PHE A 103 7.95 11.78 2.73
N THR A 104 8.84 12.12 3.66
CA THR A 104 8.94 13.46 4.21
C THR A 104 10.11 14.18 3.60
N ILE A 105 9.82 15.24 2.83
CA ILE A 105 10.86 16.11 2.30
C ILE A 105 11.19 17.14 3.38
N PRO A 106 12.35 17.07 4.04
CA PRO A 106 12.80 18.15 4.91
C PRO A 106 12.93 19.41 4.04
N GLY A 107 12.06 20.38 4.30
CA GLY A 107 12.23 21.72 3.77
C GLY A 107 13.25 22.48 4.62
N PRO A 108 13.79 23.60 4.12
CA PRO A 108 14.33 24.63 5.01
C PRO A 108 13.25 25.17 5.97
#